data_AF-A0AAD9UU19-F1
#
_entry.id   AF-A0AAD9UU19-F1
#
_cell.length_a   1.000
_cell.length_b   1.000
_cell.length_c   1.000
_cell.angle_alpha   90.00
_cell.angle_beta   90.00
_cell.angle_gamma   90.00
#
_symmetry.space_group_name_H-M   'P 1'
#
loop_
_entity.id
_entity.type
_entity.pdbx_description
1 polymer ?
#
loop_
_entity_poly.entity_id
_entity_poly.type
_entity_poly.pdbx_seq_one_letter_code
_entity_poly.pdbx_strand_id
1 'polypeptide(L)'
;MILCRGGLPWGNVRFMRDSADSIASGISILEHLDIEHCGYRSGQHAPAVQAIHYVPKINHLRVVNCSSGGLKVLYPEKEFKVAKSSFINTGGNGTEIVGAKSSVTFENIISVNNENGVTFTDTDAKNLEGLFDGQICLCAKTAVVNLTRDEVFFFFKVRNIDAANPTINCKKVILTDPGYTLSFKLLVQQRNQYLRVIDPAGRASIQTNYREERQRLEDQLILPWNRATIILSGYYDGEVLLHVRRVRADGRYMLHGGRYYNRRAYAAFMSPPVTKENNTCFFVFYYKTGRSGHAELSVLLEEIHKNTTTNGTYSTLLWTTNRTVTNWKRQIISLPPMSQKYTIVFLGYYKSFSYWQHSYVAVDDVQKRCSFFTARRFVRYRVTDSTVSGNRGHGISFKSTETKSSVFQIERSKITKNGLWATAGKTSLEGIHLNATNQVFTTTNSYIAENKNGGIYAELQKQDIPIALSHTNHIHGNTIEHNRGKALFLQGKSGQPSNVKLTNNYVSFNLGKSLQAKATTQTVCKLSNLFVLLQANFFYNNSGQYIVEFDGSQSSLRFINNTLLRNRGLGDNYGVTFLCNGAAEMHGNVLQNPNNRNQISTTLQRIPLTVNATLNW
;
A
#
# COMPACT_ATOMS: atom_id res chain seq x y z
N MET A 1 -5.70 -9.95 33.15
CA MET A 1 -6.11 -11.17 32.41
C MET A 1 -7.58 -11.08 32.07
N ILE A 2 -7.95 -11.28 30.80
CA ILE A 2 -9.31 -11.36 30.26
C ILE A 2 -9.50 -12.80 29.79
N LEU A 3 -10.45 -13.51 30.40
CA LEU A 3 -10.72 -14.92 30.12
C LEU A 3 -12.18 -15.10 29.68
N CYS A 4 -12.37 -15.44 28.41
CA CYS A 4 -13.70 -15.62 27.81
C CYS A 4 -14.08 -17.11 27.79
N ARG A 5 -14.43 -17.69 28.95
CA ARG A 5 -14.92 -19.08 29.07
C ARG A 5 -16.41 -19.11 29.42
N GLY A 6 -17.11 -20.19 29.04
CA GLY A 6 -18.49 -20.45 29.50
C GLY A 6 -19.60 -19.83 28.66
N GLY A 7 -19.37 -19.49 27.38
CA GLY A 7 -20.42 -19.05 26.46
C GLY A 7 -20.84 -17.58 26.60
N LEU A 8 -20.21 -16.79 27.49
CA LEU A 8 -20.43 -15.35 27.55
C LEU A 8 -19.80 -14.68 26.31
N PRO A 9 -20.58 -14.01 25.45
CA PRO A 9 -20.07 -13.41 24.22
C PRO A 9 -19.27 -12.15 24.55
N TRP A 10 -17.95 -12.26 24.54
CA TRP A 10 -17.06 -11.11 24.64
C TRP A 10 -16.38 -10.85 23.29
N GLY A 11 -16.52 -9.61 22.81
CA GLY A 11 -16.03 -9.18 21.51
C GLY A 11 -14.53 -8.95 21.51
N ASN A 12 -14.12 -7.75 21.90
CA ASN A 12 -12.74 -7.28 21.79
C ASN A 12 -12.45 -6.09 22.71
N VAL A 13 -11.17 -5.85 23.01
CA VAL A 13 -10.71 -4.54 23.50
C VAL A 13 -10.57 -3.64 22.28
N ARG A 14 -11.25 -2.48 22.29
CA ARG A 14 -11.19 -1.53 21.19
C ARG A 14 -10.68 -0.16 21.65
N PHE A 15 -9.71 0.37 20.92
CA PHE A 15 -9.21 1.73 21.07
C PHE A 15 -9.78 2.62 19.95
N MET A 16 -10.54 3.62 20.36
CA MET A 16 -11.12 4.65 19.49
C MET A 16 -11.01 6.00 20.20
N ARG A 17 -10.98 7.08 19.44
CA ARG A 17 -11.04 8.45 19.99
C ARG A 17 -12.46 8.73 20.50
N ASP A 18 -12.59 9.17 21.76
CA ASP A 18 -13.86 9.67 22.30
C ASP A 18 -14.18 11.06 21.72
N SER A 19 -15.46 11.33 21.52
CA SER A 19 -15.99 12.52 20.85
C SER A 19 -16.18 13.75 21.73
N ALA A 20 -15.98 13.64 23.05
CA ALA A 20 -16.22 14.73 24.00
C ALA A 20 -14.95 15.41 24.54
N ASP A 21 -13.77 14.80 24.41
CA ASP A 21 -12.56 15.33 25.04
C ASP A 21 -11.71 16.18 24.10
N SER A 22 -11.63 17.47 24.44
CA SER A 22 -10.54 18.35 24.05
C SER A 22 -9.23 17.76 24.55
N ILE A 23 -8.46 17.14 23.66
CA ILE A 23 -7.04 16.76 23.86
C ILE A 23 -6.75 16.36 25.31
N ALA A 24 -7.31 15.24 25.77
CA ALA A 24 -6.69 14.55 26.88
C ALA A 24 -5.25 14.22 26.42
N SER A 25 -4.26 14.88 27.02
CA SER A 25 -2.83 14.79 26.68
C SER A 25 -2.22 13.42 27.02
N GLY A 26 -3.04 12.46 27.47
CA GLY A 26 -2.63 11.12 27.86
C GLY A 26 -2.42 10.18 26.68
N ILE A 27 -1.36 9.36 26.77
CA ILE A 27 -1.15 8.20 25.92
C ILE A 27 -1.87 7.02 26.58
N SER A 28 -2.78 6.33 25.90
CA SER A 28 -3.33 5.07 26.39
C SER A 28 -2.25 3.99 26.34
N ILE A 29 -2.22 3.17 27.38
CA ILE A 29 -1.21 2.13 27.58
C ILE A 29 -1.94 0.80 27.71
N LEU A 30 -1.53 -0.18 26.90
CA LEU A 30 -1.97 -1.57 26.97
C LEU A 30 -0.76 -2.43 27.29
N GLU A 31 -0.54 -2.67 28.58
CA GLU A 31 0.62 -3.42 29.06
C GLU A 31 0.23 -4.55 30.01
N HIS A 32 0.99 -5.65 29.96
CA HIS A 32 0.84 -6.81 30.86
C HIS A 32 -0.58 -7.40 30.85
N LEU A 33 -1.11 -7.64 29.65
CA LEU A 33 -2.47 -8.14 29.47
C LEU A 33 -2.47 -9.48 28.75
N ASP A 34 -3.11 -10.47 29.38
CA ASP A 34 -3.48 -11.74 28.74
C ASP A 34 -4.94 -11.70 28.29
N ILE A 35 -5.22 -12.09 27.06
CA ILE A 35 -6.56 -12.26 26.47
C ILE A 35 -6.68 -13.69 25.94
N GLU A 36 -7.62 -14.47 26.47
CA GLU A 36 -7.78 -15.87 26.10
C GLU A 36 -9.22 -16.23 25.75
N HIS A 37 -9.40 -17.03 24.69
CA HIS A 37 -10.69 -17.61 24.27
C HIS A 37 -11.75 -16.59 23.80
N CYS A 38 -11.31 -15.40 23.42
CA CYS A 38 -12.16 -14.27 23.09
C CYS A 38 -12.36 -14.09 21.56
N GLY A 39 -13.25 -13.16 21.15
CA GLY A 39 -13.39 -12.77 19.74
C GLY A 39 -14.77 -13.07 19.12
N TYR A 40 -15.81 -13.23 19.94
CA TYR A 40 -17.16 -13.53 19.46
C TYR A 40 -18.20 -12.65 20.17
N ARG A 41 -18.87 -11.78 19.40
CA ARG A 41 -19.93 -10.88 19.91
C ARG A 41 -21.10 -10.85 18.94
N SER A 42 -22.31 -11.04 19.46
CA SER A 42 -23.57 -10.88 18.71
C SER A 42 -23.63 -11.67 17.39
N GLY A 43 -23.16 -12.93 17.38
CA GLY A 43 -23.15 -13.75 16.16
C GLY A 43 -21.98 -13.44 15.20
N GLN A 44 -21.03 -12.60 15.62
CA GLN A 44 -19.95 -12.12 14.77
C GLN A 44 -18.57 -12.31 15.39
N HIS A 45 -17.63 -12.68 14.53
CA HIS A 45 -16.22 -12.84 14.82
C HIS A 45 -15.51 -11.48 14.82
N ALA A 46 -14.65 -11.23 15.82
CA ALA A 46 -13.87 -10.00 15.98
C ALA A 46 -12.44 -10.29 16.48
N PRO A 47 -11.44 -9.50 16.08
CA PRO A 47 -10.07 -9.65 16.57
C PRO A 47 -9.98 -9.25 18.05
N ALA A 48 -9.13 -9.91 18.83
CA ALA A 48 -9.06 -9.70 20.29
C ALA A 48 -8.77 -8.26 20.71
N VAL A 49 -7.89 -7.58 19.96
CA VAL A 49 -7.61 -6.15 20.11
C VAL A 49 -7.80 -5.44 18.78
N GLN A 50 -8.53 -4.33 18.79
CA GLN A 50 -8.67 -3.48 17.61
C GLN A 50 -8.36 -2.01 17.94
N ALA A 51 -7.59 -1.35 17.10
CA ALA A 51 -7.31 0.08 17.20
C ALA A 51 -7.60 0.77 15.88
N ILE A 52 -8.22 1.95 15.93
CA ILE A 52 -8.57 2.74 14.74
C ILE A 52 -8.04 4.16 14.95
N HIS A 53 -7.12 4.60 14.10
CA HIS A 53 -6.37 5.86 14.15
C HIS A 53 -5.45 6.01 15.38
N TYR A 54 -6.03 5.89 16.56
CA TYR A 54 -5.36 5.98 17.84
C TYR A 54 -4.96 4.59 18.31
N VAL A 55 -3.65 4.37 18.42
CA VAL A 55 -3.07 3.10 18.87
C VAL A 55 -2.45 3.34 20.24
N PRO A 56 -2.81 2.56 21.27
CA PRO A 56 -2.15 2.65 22.57
C PRO A 56 -0.69 2.19 22.43
N LYS A 57 0.13 2.50 23.44
CA LYS A 57 1.41 1.81 23.61
C LYS A 57 1.12 0.35 23.97
N ILE A 58 1.61 -0.61 23.17
CA ILE A 58 1.37 -2.05 23.38
C ILE A 58 2.67 -2.74 23.76
N ASN A 59 2.72 -3.34 24.96
CA ASN A 59 3.90 -4.06 25.44
C ASN A 59 3.49 -5.21 26.38
N HIS A 60 4.09 -6.40 26.27
CA HIS A 60 3.66 -7.58 27.05
C HIS A 60 2.16 -7.91 26.90
N LEU A 61 1.64 -7.84 25.67
CA LEU A 61 0.29 -8.32 25.34
C LEU A 61 0.37 -9.80 24.90
N ARG A 62 -0.45 -10.65 25.49
CA ARG A 62 -0.57 -12.06 25.10
C ARG A 62 -2.01 -12.37 24.70
N VAL A 63 -2.19 -12.79 23.46
CA VAL A 63 -3.49 -13.20 22.91
C VAL A 63 -3.42 -14.66 22.51
N VAL A 64 -4.28 -15.50 23.07
CA VAL A 64 -4.23 -16.96 22.89
C VAL A 64 -5.62 -17.56 22.65
N ASN A 65 -5.71 -18.49 21.70
CA ASN A 65 -6.92 -19.29 21.45
C ASN A 65 -8.18 -18.45 21.15
N CYS A 66 -8.02 -17.34 20.43
CA CYS A 66 -9.11 -16.47 20.01
C CYS A 66 -9.73 -16.93 18.68
N SER A 67 -10.86 -16.33 18.29
CA SER A 67 -11.67 -16.83 17.17
C SER A 67 -11.52 -16.11 15.83
N SER A 68 -10.82 -14.97 15.73
CA SER A 68 -10.82 -14.16 14.50
C SER A 68 -9.64 -13.19 14.31
N GLY A 69 -8.57 -13.36 15.07
CA GLY A 69 -7.34 -12.56 14.98
C GLY A 69 -6.87 -11.99 16.30
N GLY A 70 -5.59 -11.65 16.36
CA GLY A 70 -4.93 -11.11 17.56
C GLY A 70 -5.09 -9.61 17.67
N LEU A 71 -4.26 -8.87 16.94
CA LEU A 71 -4.26 -7.41 16.89
C LEU A 71 -4.61 -6.91 15.49
N LYS A 72 -5.64 -6.05 15.38
CA LYS A 72 -5.98 -5.36 14.13
C LYS A 72 -5.88 -3.84 14.30
N VAL A 73 -5.04 -3.18 13.51
CA VAL A 73 -4.87 -1.72 13.55
C VAL A 73 -5.18 -1.12 12.20
N LEU A 74 -6.03 -0.10 12.22
CA LEU A 74 -6.58 0.53 11.02
C LEU A 74 -6.21 2.02 11.02
N TYR A 75 -5.56 2.47 9.95
CA TYR A 75 -5.17 3.86 9.71
C TYR A 75 -4.40 4.56 10.84
N PRO A 76 -3.37 3.94 11.42
CA PRO A 76 -2.59 4.57 12.48
C PRO A 76 -1.96 5.87 11.98
N GLU A 77 -2.30 6.97 12.66
CA GLU A 77 -1.87 8.32 12.28
C GLU A 77 -0.58 8.75 12.97
N LYS A 78 -0.25 8.10 14.09
CA LYS A 78 0.99 8.31 14.85
C LYS A 78 1.80 7.03 14.88
N GLU A 79 3.12 7.22 14.91
CA GLU A 79 4.06 6.11 15.02
C GLU A 79 3.77 5.32 16.28
N PHE A 80 3.76 3.99 16.16
CA PHE A 80 3.54 3.12 17.30
C PHE A 80 4.40 1.86 17.21
N LYS A 81 4.59 1.26 18.38
CA LYS A 81 5.38 0.06 18.58
C LYS A 81 4.57 -0.97 19.36
N VAL A 82 4.66 -2.22 18.91
CA VAL A 82 4.20 -3.41 19.63
C VAL A 82 5.43 -4.18 20.07
N ALA A 83 5.60 -4.36 21.37
CA ALA A 83 6.80 -4.94 21.95
C ALA A 83 6.49 -6.17 22.81
N LYS A 84 7.40 -7.16 22.81
CA LYS A 84 7.38 -8.29 23.78
C LYS A 84 6.02 -8.98 23.90
N SER A 85 5.34 -9.15 22.77
CA SER A 85 3.93 -9.55 22.72
C SER A 85 3.76 -10.85 21.94
N SER A 86 2.78 -11.67 22.30
CA SER A 86 2.53 -12.98 21.69
C SER A 86 1.11 -13.13 21.18
N PHE A 87 0.96 -13.61 19.94
CA PHE A 87 -0.31 -13.86 19.26
C PHE A 87 -0.32 -15.32 18.81
N ILE A 88 -1.03 -16.18 19.55
CA ILE A 88 -0.94 -17.63 19.40
C ILE A 88 -2.33 -18.20 19.13
N ASN A 89 -2.48 -18.94 18.04
CA ASN A 89 -3.74 -19.60 17.68
C ASN A 89 -4.94 -18.63 17.77
N THR A 90 -4.84 -17.50 17.09
CA THR A 90 -5.84 -16.42 17.22
C THR A 90 -7.08 -16.60 16.34
N GLY A 91 -7.17 -17.68 15.56
CA GLY A 91 -8.29 -17.98 14.67
C GLY A 91 -8.35 -17.12 13.39
N GLY A 92 -7.44 -16.15 13.25
CA GLY A 92 -7.27 -15.30 12.07
C GLY A 92 -5.82 -14.84 11.98
N ASN A 93 -5.56 -13.62 11.51
CA ASN A 93 -4.20 -13.05 11.50
C ASN A 93 -3.69 -12.81 12.93
N GLY A 94 -2.44 -13.18 13.22
CA GLY A 94 -1.81 -12.86 14.50
C GLY A 94 -1.79 -11.34 14.72
N THR A 95 -1.31 -10.61 13.71
CA THR A 95 -1.39 -9.14 13.66
C THR A 95 -1.72 -8.65 12.24
N GLU A 96 -2.57 -7.64 12.12
CA GLU A 96 -2.98 -7.05 10.84
C GLU A 96 -2.97 -5.52 10.93
N ILE A 97 -2.19 -4.89 10.05
CA ILE A 97 -2.07 -3.44 9.93
C ILE A 97 -2.55 -3.00 8.56
N VAL A 98 -3.45 -2.02 8.50
CA VAL A 98 -4.01 -1.51 7.24
C VAL A 98 -3.87 0.00 7.16
N GLY A 99 -3.31 0.50 6.05
CA GLY A 99 -3.30 1.92 5.68
C GLY A 99 -2.52 2.82 6.64
N ALA A 100 -1.33 2.40 7.08
CA ALA A 100 -0.57 3.19 8.04
C ALA A 100 -0.08 4.52 7.43
N LYS A 101 -0.43 5.63 8.07
CA LYS A 101 0.08 6.97 7.69
C LYS A 101 1.42 7.29 8.35
N SER A 102 1.87 6.43 9.25
CA SER A 102 3.03 6.63 10.12
C SER A 102 3.74 5.30 10.40
N SER A 103 5.00 5.37 10.81
CA SER A 103 5.86 4.19 11.00
C SER A 103 5.30 3.20 12.03
N VAL A 104 5.40 1.91 11.73
CA VAL A 104 4.93 0.80 12.56
C VAL A 104 6.10 -0.13 12.88
N THR A 105 6.30 -0.42 14.16
CA THR A 105 7.36 -1.35 14.60
C THR A 105 6.79 -2.50 15.42
N PHE A 106 7.08 -3.73 15.00
CA PHE A 106 6.95 -4.93 15.81
C PHE A 106 8.33 -5.37 16.28
N GLU A 107 8.53 -5.44 17.58
CA GLU A 107 9.80 -5.80 18.20
C GLU A 107 9.60 -6.91 19.22
N ASN A 108 10.37 -7.99 19.10
CA ASN A 108 10.28 -9.13 19.99
C ASN A 108 8.84 -9.66 20.10
N ILE A 109 8.20 -9.90 18.95
CA ILE A 109 6.88 -10.52 18.91
C ILE A 109 6.95 -12.01 18.59
N ILE A 110 5.97 -12.75 19.09
CA ILE A 110 5.78 -14.18 18.81
C ILE A 110 4.43 -14.33 18.10
N SER A 111 4.42 -14.70 16.82
CA SER A 111 3.20 -14.96 16.06
C SER A 111 3.17 -16.42 15.59
N VAL A 112 2.35 -17.24 16.25
CA VAL A 112 2.40 -18.70 16.11
C VAL A 112 1.03 -19.32 15.86
N ASN A 113 0.96 -20.27 14.92
CA ASN A 113 -0.24 -21.07 14.62
C ASN A 113 -1.48 -20.23 14.24
N ASN A 114 -1.28 -19.10 13.57
CA ASN A 114 -2.35 -18.23 13.09
C ASN A 114 -2.75 -18.55 11.65
N GLU A 115 -3.79 -17.89 11.14
CA GLU A 115 -4.09 -17.91 9.71
C GLU A 115 -2.95 -17.26 8.92
N ASN A 116 -2.57 -16.03 9.23
CA ASN A 116 -1.29 -15.45 8.81
C ASN A 116 -0.55 -14.93 10.04
N GLY A 117 0.77 -14.90 10.00
CA GLY A 117 1.57 -14.44 11.14
C GLY A 117 1.46 -12.94 11.37
N VAL A 118 2.05 -12.15 10.47
CA VAL A 118 2.07 -10.67 10.50
C VAL A 118 1.69 -10.14 9.12
N THR A 119 0.67 -9.29 9.05
CA THR A 119 0.15 -8.76 7.78
C THR A 119 0.17 -7.24 7.77
N PHE A 120 0.74 -6.67 6.72
CA PHE A 120 0.70 -5.25 6.40
C PHE A 120 0.03 -5.04 5.04
N THR A 121 -0.95 -4.15 5.00
CA THR A 121 -1.64 -3.73 3.78
C THR A 121 -1.53 -2.22 3.63
N ASP A 122 -0.58 -1.79 2.82
CA ASP A 122 -0.33 -0.39 2.46
C ASP A 122 -1.18 -0.02 1.23
N THR A 123 -2.46 0.24 1.47
CA THR A 123 -3.41 0.56 0.41
C THR A 123 -4.32 1.69 0.83
N ASP A 124 -4.79 2.45 -0.15
CA ASP A 124 -6.02 3.23 -0.06
C ASP A 124 -7.21 2.25 -0.03
N ALA A 125 -7.43 1.69 1.15
CA ALA A 125 -8.71 1.24 1.70
C ALA A 125 -9.52 0.11 1.03
N LYS A 126 -9.01 -0.54 -0.02
CA LYS A 126 -9.79 -1.52 -0.78
C LYS A 126 -10.04 -2.88 -0.10
N ASN A 127 -9.45 -3.15 1.07
CA ASN A 127 -9.56 -4.46 1.76
C ASN A 127 -9.89 -4.31 3.26
N LEU A 128 -10.99 -3.65 3.60
CA LEU A 128 -11.39 -3.47 5.00
C LEU A 128 -12.51 -4.44 5.40
N GLU A 129 -12.15 -5.67 5.72
CA GLU A 129 -13.09 -6.57 6.39
C GLU A 129 -13.08 -6.34 7.91
N GLY A 130 -14.26 -6.22 8.52
CA GLY A 130 -14.43 -6.38 9.98
C GLY A 130 -14.37 -5.11 10.83
N LEU A 131 -14.71 -3.95 10.28
CA LEU A 131 -14.98 -2.76 11.08
C LEU A 131 -16.46 -2.79 11.52
N PHE A 132 -16.74 -2.88 12.83
CA PHE A 132 -18.14 -2.97 13.30
C PHE A 132 -18.53 -1.93 14.37
N ASP A 133 -17.62 -1.22 15.04
CA ASP A 133 -17.98 0.00 15.81
C ASP A 133 -17.08 1.20 15.44
N GLY A 134 -17.66 2.41 15.55
CA GLY A 134 -17.11 3.67 15.01
C GLY A 134 -17.62 4.02 13.61
N GLN A 135 -18.36 3.10 13.01
CA GLN A 135 -18.97 3.26 11.70
C GLN A 135 -20.48 3.46 11.82
N ILE A 136 -21.04 4.21 10.88
CA ILE A 136 -22.48 4.40 10.77
C ILE A 136 -22.98 3.52 9.63
N CYS A 137 -23.79 2.52 9.97
CA CYS A 137 -24.45 1.73 8.95
C CYS A 137 -25.35 2.65 8.11
N LEU A 138 -25.14 2.66 6.79
CA LEU A 138 -25.90 3.45 5.84
C LEU A 138 -27.40 3.16 5.92
N CYS A 139 -27.76 1.93 6.27
CA CYS A 139 -29.13 1.46 6.43
C CYS A 139 -29.63 1.46 7.88
N ALA A 140 -28.86 1.96 8.85
CA ALA A 140 -29.37 2.10 10.22
C ALA A 140 -30.52 3.13 10.29
N LYS A 141 -31.44 2.96 11.24
CA LYS A 141 -32.63 3.81 11.41
C LYS A 141 -32.35 5.31 11.52
N THR A 142 -31.16 5.71 12.00
CA THR A 142 -30.79 7.11 12.22
C THR A 142 -30.67 7.88 10.89
N ALA A 143 -31.67 8.68 10.51
CA ALA A 143 -31.67 9.35 9.21
C ALA A 143 -30.67 10.52 9.09
N VAL A 144 -30.31 11.15 10.21
CA VAL A 144 -29.43 12.34 10.26
C VAL A 144 -28.21 12.06 11.13
N VAL A 145 -27.04 12.47 10.67
CA VAL A 145 -25.75 12.32 11.34
C VAL A 145 -25.12 13.70 11.48
N ASN A 146 -24.98 14.18 12.70
CA ASN A 146 -24.22 15.38 13.00
C ASN A 146 -22.74 15.01 13.16
N LEU A 147 -21.94 15.37 12.16
CA LEU A 147 -20.50 15.25 12.13
C LEU A 147 -19.85 16.42 12.90
N THR A 148 -19.85 16.29 14.22
CA THR A 148 -19.08 17.18 15.11
C THR A 148 -17.61 16.77 15.21
N ARG A 149 -17.25 15.56 14.71
CA ARG A 149 -15.90 14.96 14.68
C ARG A 149 -15.12 15.35 13.42
N ASP A 150 -13.80 15.20 13.43
CA ASP A 150 -12.97 15.38 12.22
C ASP A 150 -13.27 14.34 11.13
N GLU A 151 -13.74 13.14 11.49
CA GLU A 151 -14.07 12.09 10.52
C GLU A 151 -15.00 10.98 11.06
N VAL A 152 -15.63 10.25 10.14
CA VAL A 152 -16.48 9.08 10.38
C VAL A 152 -16.46 8.15 9.16
N PHE A 153 -16.74 6.87 9.37
CA PHE A 153 -16.93 5.90 8.29
C PHE A 153 -18.39 5.51 8.18
N PHE A 154 -18.94 5.55 6.97
CA PHE A 154 -20.24 5.02 6.64
C PHE A 154 -20.07 3.68 5.95
N PHE A 155 -20.82 2.67 6.37
CA PHE A 155 -20.67 1.32 5.82
C PHE A 155 -22.00 0.65 5.48
N PHE A 156 -21.94 -0.34 4.61
CA PHE A 156 -22.98 -1.30 4.36
C PHE A 156 -22.32 -2.65 4.04
N LYS A 157 -22.69 -3.72 4.74
CA LYS A 157 -22.23 -5.07 4.44
C LYS A 157 -23.32 -6.06 4.83
N VAL A 158 -23.63 -6.99 3.94
CA VAL A 158 -24.55 -8.10 4.19
C VAL A 158 -23.78 -9.40 3.94
N ARG A 159 -23.86 -10.35 4.88
CA ARG A 159 -23.24 -11.68 4.69
C ARG A 159 -24.06 -12.44 3.67
N ASN A 160 -23.41 -13.13 2.72
CA ASN A 160 -24.02 -14.02 1.72
C ASN A 160 -25.32 -14.66 2.24
N ILE A 161 -26.47 -14.13 1.80
CA ILE A 161 -27.77 -14.75 2.02
C ILE A 161 -28.14 -15.36 0.67
N ASP A 162 -28.28 -16.68 0.62
CA ASP A 162 -28.75 -17.43 -0.56
C ASP A 162 -30.26 -17.27 -0.79
N ALA A 163 -30.87 -16.16 -0.36
CA ALA A 163 -32.31 -15.95 -0.41
C ALA A 163 -32.69 -14.59 -1.03
N ALA A 164 -33.39 -14.69 -2.17
CA ALA A 164 -34.29 -13.70 -2.77
C ALA A 164 -33.87 -12.23 -2.76
N ASN A 165 -32.81 -11.86 -3.51
CA ASN A 165 -32.40 -10.50 -3.95
C ASN A 165 -33.29 -9.33 -3.46
N PRO A 166 -33.28 -8.95 -2.18
CA PRO A 166 -34.01 -7.76 -1.77
C PRO A 166 -33.28 -6.54 -2.34
N THR A 167 -34.01 -5.45 -2.60
CA THR A 167 -33.41 -4.17 -2.99
C THR A 167 -33.21 -3.31 -1.75
N ILE A 168 -32.04 -2.70 -1.61
CA ILE A 168 -31.80 -1.67 -0.59
C ILE A 168 -32.10 -0.29 -1.16
N ASN A 169 -32.63 0.58 -0.30
CA ASN A 169 -32.67 2.01 -0.52
C ASN A 169 -32.52 2.72 0.83
N CYS A 170 -31.29 3.15 1.12
CA CYS A 170 -30.90 3.69 2.39
C CYS A 170 -30.43 5.14 2.22
N LYS A 171 -30.84 6.01 3.15
CA LYS A 171 -30.57 7.44 3.09
C LYS A 171 -30.00 7.93 4.42
N LYS A 172 -28.91 8.69 4.35
CA LYS A 172 -28.30 9.39 5.49
C LYS A 172 -28.04 10.84 5.13
N VAL A 173 -28.50 11.75 5.97
CA VAL A 173 -28.14 13.18 5.88
C VAL A 173 -26.98 13.42 6.83
N ILE A 174 -25.90 14.05 6.35
CA ILE A 174 -24.76 14.46 7.16
C ILE A 174 -24.80 15.97 7.32
N LEU A 175 -24.56 16.43 8.53
CA LEU A 175 -24.45 17.84 8.90
C LEU A 175 -23.12 18.06 9.63
N THR A 176 -22.47 19.21 9.48
CA THR A 176 -21.32 19.63 10.31
C THR A 176 -21.45 21.10 10.69
N ASP A 177 -20.64 21.58 11.64
CA ASP A 177 -20.80 22.92 12.18
C ASP A 177 -20.48 24.01 11.13
N PRO A 178 -21.05 25.22 11.26
CA PRO A 178 -20.66 26.38 10.47
C PRO A 178 -19.13 26.62 10.52
N GLY A 179 -18.53 26.99 9.38
CA GLY A 179 -17.07 27.14 9.23
C GLY A 179 -16.32 25.87 8.84
N TYR A 180 -17.04 24.75 8.65
CA TYR A 180 -16.48 23.49 8.18
C TYR A 180 -17.25 22.94 6.97
N THR A 181 -16.53 22.20 6.14
CA THR A 181 -16.99 21.53 4.93
C THR A 181 -16.89 20.02 5.09
N LEU A 182 -17.51 19.27 4.17
CA LEU A 182 -17.53 17.82 4.20
C LEU A 182 -16.65 17.25 3.08
N SER A 183 -15.73 16.36 3.42
CA SER A 183 -14.92 15.61 2.48
C SER A 183 -15.35 14.14 2.45
N PHE A 184 -15.39 13.55 1.27
CA PHE A 184 -15.84 12.19 1.01
C PHE A 184 -14.76 11.43 0.26
N LYS A 185 -14.41 10.24 0.74
CA LYS A 185 -13.54 9.30 0.03
C LYS A 185 -14.20 7.93 0.03
N LEU A 186 -14.60 7.45 -1.13
CA LEU A 186 -15.15 6.10 -1.28
C LEU A 186 -14.00 5.09 -1.19
N LEU A 187 -14.07 4.21 -0.19
CA LEU A 187 -13.00 3.29 0.17
C LEU A 187 -13.23 1.89 -0.41
N VAL A 188 -14.46 1.39 -0.28
CA VAL A 188 -14.87 0.06 -0.78
C VAL A 188 -16.22 0.21 -1.46
N GLN A 189 -16.35 -0.42 -2.63
CA GLN A 189 -17.64 -0.70 -3.26
C GLN A 189 -17.52 -2.01 -4.02
N GLN A 190 -18.35 -2.99 -3.67
CA GLN A 190 -18.39 -4.31 -4.29
C GLN A 190 -19.79 -4.61 -4.83
N ARG A 191 -19.86 -5.33 -5.96
CA ARG A 191 -21.10 -5.75 -6.64
C ARG A 191 -21.96 -4.56 -7.07
N ASN A 192 -23.21 -4.82 -7.45
CA ASN A 192 -24.15 -3.87 -8.08
C ASN A 192 -24.78 -2.88 -7.07
N GLN A 193 -23.94 -2.25 -6.25
CA GLN A 193 -24.31 -1.20 -5.31
C GLN A 193 -24.26 0.17 -6.00
N TYR A 194 -25.21 1.04 -5.69
CA TYR A 194 -25.33 2.39 -6.24
C TYR A 194 -25.24 3.42 -5.13
N LEU A 195 -24.10 4.11 -5.05
CA LEU A 195 -23.85 5.17 -4.08
C LEU A 195 -23.99 6.54 -4.75
N ARG A 196 -24.80 7.41 -4.12
CA ARG A 196 -24.88 8.83 -4.43
C ARG A 196 -24.52 9.66 -3.20
N VAL A 197 -23.75 10.72 -3.41
CA VAL A 197 -23.63 11.82 -2.45
C VAL A 197 -24.24 13.06 -3.11
N ILE A 198 -25.26 13.61 -2.48
CA ILE A 198 -26.11 14.68 -3.00
C ILE A 198 -25.87 15.96 -2.18
N ASP A 199 -25.64 17.06 -2.88
CA ASP A 199 -25.50 18.39 -2.27
C ASP A 199 -26.85 18.94 -1.74
N PRO A 200 -26.85 20.04 -0.97
CA PRO A 200 -28.09 20.65 -0.49
C PRO A 200 -29.04 21.12 -1.60
N ALA A 201 -28.54 21.35 -2.82
CA ALA A 201 -29.32 21.74 -3.98
C ALA A 201 -29.89 20.54 -4.76
N GLY A 202 -29.74 19.32 -4.25
CA GLY A 202 -30.27 18.09 -4.87
C GLY A 202 -29.41 17.54 -6.01
N ARG A 203 -28.20 18.08 -6.24
CA ARG A 203 -27.30 17.62 -7.30
C ARG A 203 -26.39 16.52 -6.78
N ALA A 204 -26.26 15.43 -7.55
CA ALA A 204 -25.33 14.36 -7.21
C ALA A 204 -23.87 14.79 -7.46
N SER A 205 -23.10 14.92 -6.39
CA SER A 205 -21.66 15.21 -6.42
C SER A 205 -20.82 13.93 -6.57
N ILE A 206 -21.28 12.81 -6.01
CA ILE A 206 -20.78 11.45 -6.29
C ILE A 206 -21.93 10.65 -6.90
N GLN A 207 -21.66 9.93 -7.98
CA GLN A 207 -22.58 8.96 -8.57
C GLN A 207 -21.78 7.82 -9.22
N THR A 208 -22.01 6.60 -8.74
CA THR A 208 -21.39 5.38 -9.28
C THR A 208 -22.38 4.66 -10.19
N ASN A 209 -22.04 4.33 -11.45
CA ASN A 209 -22.93 3.60 -12.37
C ASN A 209 -22.41 2.18 -12.66
N TYR A 210 -23.33 1.30 -13.10
CA TYR A 210 -23.20 -0.16 -13.36
C TYR A 210 -22.03 -0.64 -14.24
N ARG A 211 -21.29 0.26 -14.91
CA ARG A 211 -20.23 -0.09 -15.88
C ARG A 211 -18.86 0.53 -15.61
N GLU A 212 -18.69 1.34 -14.55
CA GLU A 212 -17.42 2.00 -14.24
C GLU A 212 -16.81 1.44 -12.94
N GLU A 213 -16.62 0.11 -12.89
CA GLU A 213 -16.04 -0.58 -11.73
C GLU A 213 -14.55 -0.27 -11.45
N ARG A 214 -13.89 0.67 -12.16
CA ARG A 214 -12.43 0.82 -12.05
C ARG A 214 -11.83 2.23 -12.04
N GLN A 215 -12.58 3.31 -12.28
CA GLN A 215 -11.94 4.62 -12.57
C GLN A 215 -12.19 5.78 -11.61
N ARG A 216 -13.00 5.62 -10.54
CA ARG A 216 -13.30 6.73 -9.59
C ARG A 216 -12.95 6.46 -8.13
N LEU A 217 -12.24 5.37 -7.84
CA LEU A 217 -12.17 4.78 -6.50
C LEU A 217 -11.07 5.33 -5.57
N GLU A 218 -10.44 6.48 -5.87
CA GLU A 218 -9.34 7.00 -5.03
C GLU A 218 -9.36 8.52 -4.81
N ASP A 219 -10.23 9.27 -5.50
CA ASP A 219 -10.28 10.73 -5.40
C ASP A 219 -11.05 11.16 -4.14
N GLN A 220 -10.41 11.99 -3.30
CA GLN A 220 -11.04 12.67 -2.20
C GLN A 220 -11.88 13.83 -2.76
N LEU A 221 -13.18 13.87 -2.46
CA LEU A 221 -14.08 14.95 -2.89
C LEU A 221 -14.35 15.87 -1.69
N ILE A 222 -14.05 17.16 -1.80
CA ILE A 222 -14.46 18.15 -0.80
C ILE A 222 -15.70 18.89 -1.31
N LEU A 223 -16.76 18.87 -0.51
CA LEU A 223 -17.99 19.58 -0.75
C LEU A 223 -17.98 20.91 -0.01
N PRO A 224 -18.29 22.05 -0.65
CA PRO A 224 -18.28 23.37 -0.03
C PRO A 224 -19.39 23.57 1.01
N TRP A 225 -20.23 22.55 1.22
CA TRP A 225 -21.38 22.60 2.09
C TRP A 225 -21.07 21.90 3.42
N ASN A 226 -21.63 22.45 4.49
CA ASN A 226 -21.67 21.80 5.79
C ASN A 226 -22.78 20.73 5.88
N ARG A 227 -23.42 20.40 4.75
CA ARG A 227 -24.51 19.43 4.64
C ARG A 227 -24.40 18.63 3.35
N ALA A 228 -24.65 17.33 3.43
CA ALA A 228 -24.79 16.44 2.28
C ALA A 228 -25.74 15.28 2.57
N THR A 229 -26.26 14.62 1.54
CA THR A 229 -27.08 13.42 1.68
C THR A 229 -26.41 12.25 0.98
N ILE A 230 -26.14 11.17 1.70
CA ILE A 230 -25.72 9.89 1.13
C ILE A 230 -26.96 9.05 0.84
N ILE A 231 -27.05 8.54 -0.38
CA ILE A 231 -28.06 7.55 -0.78
C ILE A 231 -27.33 6.31 -1.26
N LEU A 232 -27.66 5.17 -0.67
CA LEU A 232 -27.23 3.86 -1.12
C LEU A 232 -28.46 3.11 -1.64
N SER A 233 -28.43 2.65 -2.88
CA SER A 233 -29.46 1.76 -3.42
C SER A 233 -28.85 0.62 -4.21
N GLY A 234 -29.56 -0.46 -4.46
CA GLY A 234 -29.04 -1.59 -5.23
C GLY A 234 -29.52 -2.92 -4.70
N TYR A 235 -28.83 -4.00 -5.07
CA TYR A 235 -29.11 -5.32 -4.52
C TYR A 235 -28.59 -5.43 -3.08
N TYR A 236 -29.14 -6.33 -2.26
CA TYR A 236 -28.67 -6.53 -0.88
C TYR A 236 -27.29 -7.19 -0.78
N ASP A 237 -26.77 -7.74 -1.88
CA ASP A 237 -25.52 -8.45 -1.91
C ASP A 237 -24.37 -7.47 -2.24
N GLY A 238 -23.60 -7.08 -1.22
CA GLY A 238 -22.46 -6.21 -1.46
C GLY A 238 -21.90 -5.54 -0.21
N GLU A 239 -20.86 -4.76 -0.47
CA GLU A 239 -20.13 -4.02 0.54
C GLU A 239 -19.86 -2.60 0.06
N VAL A 240 -20.14 -1.62 0.90
CA VAL A 240 -19.79 -0.21 0.68
C VAL A 240 -19.12 0.33 1.94
N LEU A 241 -18.03 1.06 1.76
CA LEU A 241 -17.38 1.82 2.82
C LEU A 241 -17.01 3.20 2.31
N LEU A 242 -17.49 4.23 3.00
CA LEU A 242 -17.30 5.64 2.65
C LEU A 242 -16.69 6.37 3.84
N HIS A 243 -15.51 6.93 3.65
CA HIS A 243 -14.87 7.80 4.64
C HIS A 243 -15.37 9.23 4.45
N VAL A 244 -15.84 9.83 5.54
CA VAL A 244 -16.34 11.20 5.54
C VAL A 244 -15.55 11.99 6.57
N ARG A 245 -14.94 13.09 6.14
CA ARG A 245 -14.17 13.99 7.00
C ARG A 245 -14.84 15.35 7.07
N ARG A 246 -14.80 15.95 8.25
CA ARG A 246 -15.03 17.38 8.44
C ARG A 246 -13.72 18.10 8.15
N VAL A 247 -13.74 19.09 7.29
CA VAL A 247 -12.57 19.89 6.92
C VAL A 247 -12.86 21.34 7.27
N ARG A 248 -11.90 22.09 7.81
CA ARG A 248 -12.11 23.53 8.00
C ARG A 248 -12.34 24.17 6.63
N ALA A 249 -13.24 25.14 6.56
CA ALA A 249 -13.51 25.89 5.35
C ALA A 249 -12.36 26.88 4.97
N ASP A 250 -11.14 26.66 5.50
CA ASP A 250 -9.93 27.43 5.22
C ASP A 250 -9.10 26.87 4.04
N GLY A 251 -9.44 25.67 3.53
CA GLY A 251 -8.84 25.06 2.34
C GLY A 251 -9.26 25.77 1.03
N ARG A 252 -8.28 26.08 0.18
CA ARG A 252 -8.50 26.75 -1.12
C ARG A 252 -8.81 25.72 -2.21
N TYR A 253 -10.08 25.53 -2.54
CA TYR A 253 -10.51 24.86 -3.79
C TYR A 253 -11.04 25.90 -4.76
N MET A 254 -10.92 25.65 -6.07
CA MET A 254 -11.57 26.48 -7.08
C MET A 254 -12.61 25.63 -7.80
N LEU A 255 -13.86 26.07 -7.75
CA LEU A 255 -14.88 25.65 -8.69
C LEU A 255 -15.40 26.90 -9.39
N HIS A 256 -14.89 27.15 -10.58
CA HIS A 256 -15.24 28.31 -11.37
C HIS A 256 -15.96 27.87 -12.63
N GLY A 257 -17.21 28.25 -12.80
CA GLY A 257 -17.98 27.81 -13.95
C GLY A 257 -19.38 28.38 -13.97
N GLY A 258 -19.99 28.33 -15.16
CA GLY A 258 -21.32 28.87 -15.36
C GLY A 258 -22.07 28.18 -16.48
N ARG A 259 -23.38 28.32 -16.41
CA ARG A 259 -24.30 28.10 -17.53
C ARG A 259 -24.49 29.45 -18.24
N TYR A 260 -25.12 29.48 -19.41
CA TYR A 260 -25.38 30.64 -20.28
C TYR A 260 -24.39 30.83 -21.44
N TYR A 261 -24.96 30.89 -22.64
CA TYR A 261 -24.25 31.02 -23.90
C TYR A 261 -23.40 32.28 -23.96
N ASN A 262 -22.17 32.13 -24.47
CA ASN A 262 -21.19 33.18 -24.70
C ASN A 262 -20.74 33.95 -23.44
N ARG A 263 -21.05 33.48 -22.24
CA ARG A 263 -20.44 34.02 -21.02
C ARG A 263 -18.97 33.63 -20.93
N ARG A 264 -18.16 34.62 -20.59
CA ARG A 264 -16.73 34.50 -20.29
C ARG A 264 -16.50 34.95 -18.86
N ALA A 265 -15.71 34.20 -18.11
CA ALA A 265 -15.31 34.63 -16.79
C ALA A 265 -13.94 34.07 -16.41
N TYR A 266 -13.26 34.80 -15.55
CA TYR A 266 -12.00 34.40 -14.94
C TYR A 266 -12.22 34.21 -13.44
N ALA A 267 -11.50 33.25 -12.86
CA ALA A 267 -11.31 33.14 -11.43
C ALA A 267 -9.84 32.86 -11.16
N ALA A 268 -9.34 33.42 -10.06
CA ALA A 268 -8.00 33.14 -9.60
C ALA A 268 -8.02 32.84 -8.11
N PHE A 269 -7.18 31.91 -7.68
CA PHE A 269 -6.69 31.91 -6.30
C PHE A 269 -5.18 31.83 -6.32
N MET A 270 -4.60 32.53 -5.38
CA MET A 270 -3.17 32.58 -5.17
C MET A 270 -2.79 31.69 -4.00
N SER A 271 -1.54 31.27 -3.92
CA SER A 271 -0.95 30.65 -2.73
C SER A 271 -0.52 31.74 -1.72
N PRO A 272 -0.26 31.41 -0.44
CA PRO A 272 0.55 32.27 0.41
C PRO A 272 1.94 32.50 -0.21
N PRO A 273 2.63 33.62 0.08
CA PRO A 273 3.97 33.87 -0.43
C PRO A 273 4.91 32.70 -0.15
N VAL A 274 5.50 32.16 -1.22
CA VAL A 274 6.51 31.10 -1.15
C VAL A 274 7.85 31.77 -0.85
N THR A 275 8.39 31.50 0.34
CA THR A 275 9.69 32.02 0.78
C THR A 275 10.83 31.08 0.43
N LYS A 276 12.06 31.62 0.42
CA LYS A 276 13.31 30.91 0.13
C LYS A 276 13.40 29.58 0.88
N GLU A 277 13.41 28.49 0.13
CA GLU A 277 13.75 27.15 0.61
C GLU A 277 14.88 26.63 -0.28
N ASN A 278 15.97 26.10 0.29
CA ASN A 278 17.12 25.53 -0.45
C ASN A 278 16.77 24.22 -1.21
N ASN A 279 15.50 23.96 -1.48
CA ASN A 279 14.94 22.66 -1.82
C ASN A 279 14.18 22.70 -3.16
N THR A 280 14.15 21.57 -3.87
CA THR A 280 13.28 21.41 -5.05
C THR A 280 11.82 21.22 -4.62
N CYS A 281 11.02 22.27 -4.76
CA CYS A 281 9.58 22.21 -4.48
C CYS A 281 8.78 21.89 -5.74
N PHE A 282 7.58 21.34 -5.54
CA PHE A 282 6.60 21.11 -6.57
C PHE A 282 5.19 21.29 -6.00
N PHE A 283 4.28 21.76 -6.83
CA PHE A 283 2.85 21.71 -6.52
C PHE A 283 2.25 20.44 -7.11
N VAL A 284 1.47 19.74 -6.29
CA VAL A 284 0.58 18.66 -6.74
C VAL A 284 -0.84 19.17 -6.60
N PHE A 285 -1.65 19.00 -7.63
CA PHE A 285 -3.07 19.33 -7.59
C PHE A 285 -3.84 18.43 -8.55
N TYR A 286 -5.15 18.35 -8.36
CA TYR A 286 -6.06 17.69 -9.27
C TYR A 286 -6.89 18.75 -9.98
N TYR A 287 -7.13 18.55 -11.27
CA TYR A 287 -7.92 19.49 -12.05
C TYR A 287 -8.89 18.78 -12.99
N LYS A 288 -9.94 19.52 -13.37
CA LYS A 288 -10.96 19.11 -14.33
C LYS A 288 -11.48 20.32 -15.09
N THR A 289 -11.81 20.14 -16.36
CA THR A 289 -12.40 21.20 -17.19
C THR A 289 -13.72 20.75 -17.83
N GLY A 290 -14.62 21.71 -18.06
CA GLY A 290 -16.01 21.49 -18.46
C GLY A 290 -16.18 20.95 -19.88
N ARG A 291 -17.29 20.24 -20.12
CA ARG A 291 -17.55 19.47 -21.35
C ARG A 291 -18.00 20.29 -22.56
N SER A 292 -18.49 21.50 -22.32
CA SER A 292 -19.02 22.38 -23.36
C SER A 292 -18.24 23.66 -23.37
N GLY A 293 -17.84 24.12 -24.54
CA GLY A 293 -17.04 25.33 -24.65
C GLY A 293 -15.57 25.17 -24.31
N HIS A 294 -14.93 26.31 -24.07
CA HIS A 294 -13.50 26.38 -23.83
C HIS A 294 -13.28 26.64 -22.34
N ALA A 295 -12.47 25.81 -21.70
CA ALA A 295 -12.12 25.96 -20.29
C ALA A 295 -10.63 25.67 -20.14
N GLU A 296 -9.91 26.60 -19.53
CA GLU A 296 -8.47 26.60 -19.41
C GLU A 296 -8.07 26.84 -17.95
N LEU A 297 -7.12 26.04 -17.46
CA LEU A 297 -6.45 26.29 -16.19
C LEU A 297 -4.98 26.58 -16.46
N SER A 298 -4.55 27.76 -16.06
CA SER A 298 -3.16 28.21 -16.11
C SER A 298 -2.59 28.34 -14.71
N VAL A 299 -1.33 27.94 -14.54
CA VAL A 299 -0.58 28.11 -13.30
C VAL A 299 0.58 29.04 -13.58
N LEU A 300 0.56 30.17 -12.89
CA LEU A 300 1.49 31.28 -13.04
C LEU A 300 2.32 31.42 -11.77
N LEU A 301 3.54 31.90 -11.93
CA LEU A 301 4.41 32.36 -10.84
C LEU A 301 4.49 33.87 -10.91
N GLU A 302 4.05 34.56 -9.86
CA GLU A 302 4.12 36.02 -9.73
C GLU A 302 5.21 36.44 -8.75
N GLU A 303 6.18 37.21 -9.22
CA GLU A 303 7.26 37.77 -8.39
C GLU A 303 6.95 39.21 -7.97
N ILE A 304 7.21 39.53 -6.70
CA ILE A 304 7.10 40.91 -6.19
C ILE A 304 8.49 41.54 -6.22
N HIS A 305 8.82 42.28 -7.29
CA HIS A 305 10.04 43.09 -7.34
C HIS A 305 9.81 44.43 -6.65
N LYS A 306 10.66 44.77 -5.67
CA LYS A 306 10.59 46.03 -4.91
C LYS A 306 11.41 47.18 -5.47
N ASN A 307 12.10 47.01 -6.60
CA ASN A 307 13.01 48.02 -7.12
C ASN A 307 12.91 48.13 -8.64
N THR A 308 12.01 48.99 -9.10
CA THR A 308 12.15 49.93 -10.22
C THR A 308 10.86 50.74 -10.31
N THR A 309 10.95 51.92 -10.90
CA THR A 309 9.95 53.01 -10.97
C THR A 309 8.63 52.69 -11.70
N THR A 310 8.29 51.42 -11.86
CA THR A 310 6.97 50.92 -12.27
C THR A 310 6.63 49.69 -11.41
N ASN A 311 5.53 49.76 -10.64
CA ASN A 311 5.01 48.61 -9.87
C ASN A 311 4.45 47.55 -10.84
N GLY A 312 5.31 46.77 -11.50
CA GLY A 312 4.94 45.68 -12.39
C GLY A 312 5.03 44.33 -11.70
N THR A 313 3.92 43.57 -11.67
CA THR A 313 3.92 42.15 -11.30
C THR A 313 4.44 41.35 -12.49
N TYR A 314 5.57 40.66 -12.34
CA TYR A 314 6.09 39.77 -13.38
C TYR A 314 5.48 38.37 -13.18
N SER A 315 4.67 37.93 -14.14
CA SER A 315 4.03 36.61 -14.15
C SER A 315 4.70 35.67 -15.15
N THR A 316 5.26 34.55 -14.67
CA THR A 316 5.82 33.47 -15.51
C THR A 316 4.81 32.31 -15.61
N LEU A 317 4.47 31.89 -16.84
CA LEU A 317 3.64 30.70 -17.04
C LEU A 317 4.42 29.42 -16.74
N LEU A 318 4.00 28.69 -15.71
CA LEU A 318 4.59 27.40 -15.37
C LEU A 318 3.91 26.26 -16.13
N TRP A 319 2.60 26.37 -16.34
CA TRP A 319 1.81 25.31 -16.97
C TRP A 319 0.42 25.81 -17.39
N THR A 320 -0.15 25.27 -18.47
CA THR A 320 -1.56 25.44 -18.84
C THR A 320 -2.16 24.15 -19.38
N THR A 321 -3.49 24.05 -19.37
CA THR A 321 -4.24 22.93 -19.94
C THR A 321 -4.33 22.99 -21.46
N ASN A 322 -3.86 21.95 -22.15
CA ASN A 322 -3.91 21.90 -23.62
C ASN A 322 -5.21 21.31 -24.20
N ARG A 323 -6.02 20.60 -23.41
CA ARG A 323 -7.26 19.91 -23.86
C ARG A 323 -8.29 19.86 -22.74
N THR A 324 -9.55 19.66 -23.12
CA THR A 324 -10.66 19.41 -22.19
C THR A 324 -10.42 18.12 -21.39
N VAL A 325 -10.47 18.21 -20.07
CA VAL A 325 -10.25 17.08 -19.15
C VAL A 325 -11.54 16.83 -18.40
N THR A 326 -12.29 15.83 -18.87
CA THR A 326 -13.64 15.53 -18.38
C THR A 326 -13.67 14.65 -17.12
N ASN A 327 -12.53 14.13 -16.70
CA ASN A 327 -12.28 13.39 -15.47
C ASN A 327 -11.23 14.12 -14.64
N TRP A 328 -11.14 13.86 -13.33
CA TRP A 328 -10.06 14.44 -12.52
C TRP A 328 -8.71 13.95 -13.03
N LYS A 329 -7.80 14.89 -13.27
CA LYS A 329 -6.44 14.59 -13.67
C LYS A 329 -5.47 15.20 -12.67
N ARG A 330 -4.57 14.37 -12.18
CA ARG A 330 -3.46 14.80 -11.33
C ARG A 330 -2.43 15.54 -12.17
N GLN A 331 -1.99 16.71 -11.71
CA GLN A 331 -0.92 17.50 -12.29
C GLN A 331 0.17 17.78 -11.25
N ILE A 332 1.41 17.78 -11.71
CA ILE A 332 2.57 18.16 -10.91
C ILE A 332 3.29 19.29 -11.64
N ILE A 333 3.65 20.35 -10.92
CA ILE A 333 4.43 21.46 -11.45
C ILE A 333 5.65 21.63 -10.57
N SER A 334 6.85 21.49 -11.17
CA SER A 334 8.10 21.80 -10.50
C SER A 334 8.23 23.31 -10.32
N LEU A 335 8.59 23.73 -9.11
CA LEU A 335 8.87 25.12 -8.81
C LEU A 335 10.36 25.42 -9.06
N PRO A 336 10.67 26.56 -9.68
CA PRO A 336 12.06 26.95 -9.89
C PRO A 336 12.77 27.21 -8.54
N PRO A 337 14.02 26.75 -8.38
CA PRO A 337 14.84 27.06 -7.20
C PRO A 337 15.35 28.50 -7.29
N MET A 338 14.87 29.44 -6.46
CA MET A 338 15.23 30.86 -6.61
C MET A 338 15.31 31.70 -5.33
N SER A 339 15.91 32.88 -5.49
CA SER A 339 16.48 33.80 -4.50
C SER A 339 15.49 34.81 -3.87
N GLN A 340 14.26 34.94 -4.38
CA GLN A 340 13.26 35.92 -3.92
C GLN A 340 11.87 35.31 -3.62
N LYS A 341 10.98 36.07 -2.96
CA LYS A 341 9.61 35.66 -2.62
C LYS A 341 8.70 35.75 -3.85
N TYR A 342 7.93 34.69 -4.12
CA TYR A 342 6.94 34.66 -5.20
C TYR A 342 5.64 34.02 -4.74
N THR A 343 4.58 34.23 -5.51
CA THR A 343 3.26 33.64 -5.28
C THR A 343 2.87 32.81 -6.49
N ILE A 344 2.36 31.60 -6.26
CA ILE A 344 1.75 30.81 -7.33
C ILE A 344 0.29 31.17 -7.47
N VAL A 345 -0.14 31.45 -8.69
CA VAL A 345 -1.51 31.80 -9.06
C VAL A 345 -2.09 30.73 -9.95
N PHE A 346 -3.23 30.18 -9.54
CA PHE A 346 -4.06 29.31 -10.37
C PHE A 346 -5.13 30.19 -11.01
N LEU A 347 -5.10 30.30 -12.34
CA LEU A 347 -6.01 31.10 -13.13
C LEU A 347 -6.91 30.19 -13.97
N GLY A 348 -8.19 30.15 -13.62
CA GLY A 348 -9.22 29.45 -14.37
C GLY A 348 -9.93 30.41 -15.32
N TYR A 349 -10.02 30.05 -16.59
CA TYR A 349 -10.83 30.72 -17.60
C TYR A 349 -11.88 29.75 -18.14
N TYR A 350 -13.09 30.25 -18.38
CA TYR A 350 -14.04 29.53 -19.21
C TYR A 350 -14.82 30.45 -20.14
N LYS A 351 -15.25 29.87 -21.27
CA LYS A 351 -16.20 30.40 -22.24
C LYS A 351 -17.23 29.32 -22.56
N SER A 352 -18.49 29.60 -22.24
CA SER A 352 -19.58 28.66 -22.55
C SER A 352 -20.12 28.84 -23.96
N PHE A 353 -20.32 27.72 -24.67
CA PHE A 353 -21.01 27.67 -25.97
C PHE A 353 -22.37 26.96 -25.87
N SER A 354 -22.89 26.69 -24.67
CA SER A 354 -24.15 25.96 -24.50
C SER A 354 -25.04 26.55 -23.41
N TYR A 355 -26.34 26.57 -23.70
CA TYR A 355 -27.39 26.86 -22.72
C TYR A 355 -27.68 25.66 -21.80
N TRP A 356 -27.23 24.46 -22.13
CA TRP A 356 -27.63 23.21 -21.45
C TRP A 356 -26.50 22.52 -20.71
N GLN A 357 -25.25 22.85 -21.02
CA GLN A 357 -24.06 22.24 -20.44
C GLN A 357 -23.20 23.26 -19.70
N HIS A 358 -22.56 22.84 -18.60
CA HIS A 358 -21.71 23.70 -17.79
C HIS A 358 -20.28 23.70 -18.33
N SER A 359 -19.75 24.89 -18.55
CA SER A 359 -18.31 25.13 -18.69
C SER A 359 -17.76 25.46 -17.32
N TYR A 360 -16.68 24.79 -16.93
CA TYR A 360 -16.07 25.03 -15.63
C TYR A 360 -14.59 24.67 -15.63
N VAL A 361 -13.88 25.21 -14.66
CA VAL A 361 -12.54 24.82 -14.24
C VAL A 361 -12.67 24.46 -12.76
N ALA A 362 -12.28 23.23 -12.43
CA ALA A 362 -12.22 22.77 -11.05
C ALA A 362 -10.77 22.44 -10.70
N VAL A 363 -10.32 22.91 -9.54
CA VAL A 363 -9.01 22.61 -8.96
C VAL A 363 -9.21 22.20 -7.51
N ASP A 364 -8.63 21.07 -7.14
CA ASP A 364 -8.71 20.51 -5.79
C ASP A 364 -7.36 19.91 -5.36
N ASP A 365 -7.25 19.60 -4.07
CA ASP A 365 -6.09 18.95 -3.45
C ASP A 365 -4.75 19.62 -3.76
N VAL A 366 -4.75 20.96 -3.81
CA VAL A 366 -3.54 21.76 -4.05
C VAL A 366 -2.60 21.64 -2.86
N GLN A 367 -1.47 20.97 -3.07
CA GLN A 367 -0.46 20.73 -2.06
C GLN A 367 0.90 21.23 -2.57
N LYS A 368 1.50 22.17 -1.82
CA LYS A 368 2.93 22.47 -1.95
C LYS A 368 3.72 21.31 -1.33
N ARG A 369 4.65 20.73 -2.06
CA ARG A 369 5.55 19.69 -1.57
C ARG A 369 6.97 20.09 -1.87
N CYS A 370 7.79 20.20 -0.82
CA CYS A 370 9.20 20.50 -0.97
C CYS A 370 10.05 19.27 -0.66
N SER A 371 11.11 19.06 -1.44
CA SER A 371 12.12 18.07 -1.10
C SER A 371 12.94 18.57 0.08
N PHE A 372 12.40 18.41 1.30
CA PHE A 372 13.27 18.44 2.47
C PHE A 372 14.29 17.31 2.31
N PHE A 373 15.55 17.66 2.04
CA PHE A 373 16.70 16.75 2.15
C PHE A 373 16.94 16.32 3.62
N THR A 374 16.21 16.87 4.58
CA THR A 374 16.02 16.28 5.89
C THR A 374 14.84 15.31 5.87
N ALA A 375 15.16 14.02 5.70
CA ALA A 375 14.31 12.88 6.01
C ALA A 375 12.81 13.09 5.72
N ARG A 376 12.37 12.86 4.48
CA ARG A 376 11.01 12.31 4.32
C ARG A 376 10.93 11.14 5.29
N ARG A 377 10.08 11.24 6.32
CA ARG A 377 9.68 10.08 7.12
C ARG A 377 8.89 9.19 6.18
N PHE A 378 9.61 8.40 5.36
CA PHE A 378 9.03 7.24 4.71
C PHE A 378 8.33 6.46 5.80
N VAL A 379 7.07 6.08 5.57
CA VAL A 379 6.39 5.16 6.49
C VAL A 379 7.26 3.92 6.55
N ARG A 380 7.78 3.59 7.73
CA ARG A 380 8.59 2.39 7.93
C ARG A 380 7.74 1.33 8.59
N TYR A 381 7.65 0.18 7.94
CA TYR A 381 7.06 -1.02 8.48
C TYR A 381 8.21 -1.93 8.90
N ARG A 382 8.41 -2.12 10.20
CA ARG A 382 9.56 -2.88 10.74
C ARG A 382 9.10 -4.07 11.57
N VAL A 383 9.69 -5.22 11.31
CA VAL A 383 9.59 -6.42 12.15
C VAL A 383 11.00 -6.81 12.59
N THR A 384 11.26 -6.82 13.89
CA THR A 384 12.60 -7.07 14.41
C THR A 384 12.61 -7.96 15.65
N ASP A 385 13.67 -8.77 15.80
CA ASP A 385 13.87 -9.66 16.94
C ASP A 385 12.68 -10.61 17.20
N SER A 386 11.95 -10.98 16.15
CA SER A 386 10.63 -11.60 16.24
C SER A 386 10.61 -13.04 15.75
N THR A 387 9.70 -13.85 16.29
CA THR A 387 9.46 -15.24 15.87
C THR A 387 8.09 -15.37 15.23
N VAL A 388 8.06 -15.83 13.98
CA VAL A 388 6.84 -16.07 13.21
C VAL A 388 6.84 -17.51 12.71
N SER A 389 5.99 -18.36 13.27
CA SER A 389 6.09 -19.80 13.04
C SER A 389 4.78 -20.57 12.99
N GLY A 390 4.74 -21.65 12.20
CA GLY A 390 3.61 -22.58 12.20
C GLY A 390 2.31 -21.98 11.66
N ASN A 391 2.37 -20.85 10.95
CA ASN A 391 1.17 -20.21 10.43
C ASN A 391 0.63 -20.98 9.21
N ARG A 392 -0.69 -21.04 9.12
CA ARG A 392 -1.42 -21.75 8.06
C ARG A 392 -1.15 -21.12 6.69
N GLY A 393 -1.26 -19.82 6.61
CA GLY A 393 -0.97 -18.95 5.48
C GLY A 393 0.48 -18.47 5.47
N HIS A 394 0.66 -17.19 5.13
CA HIS A 394 1.99 -16.57 5.10
C HIS A 394 2.52 -16.38 6.53
N GLY A 395 3.85 -16.43 6.67
CA GLY A 395 4.50 -15.98 7.90
C GLY A 395 4.34 -14.46 8.03
N ILE A 396 5.01 -13.73 7.13
CA ILE A 396 4.89 -12.27 7.04
C ILE A 396 4.38 -11.90 5.65
N SER A 397 3.36 -11.07 5.55
CA SER A 397 2.80 -10.59 4.29
C SER A 397 2.81 -9.06 4.25
N PHE A 398 3.33 -8.50 3.15
CA PHE A 398 3.29 -7.07 2.87
C PHE A 398 2.74 -6.84 1.47
N LYS A 399 1.65 -6.08 1.40
CA LYS A 399 1.01 -5.69 0.14
C LYS A 399 0.93 -4.18 0.05
N SER A 400 1.49 -3.59 -1.00
CA SER A 400 1.40 -2.15 -1.27
C SER A 400 0.83 -1.88 -2.65
N THR A 401 -0.27 -1.12 -2.70
CA THR A 401 -0.79 -0.53 -3.95
C THR A 401 -0.56 0.98 -4.01
N GLU A 402 -0.04 1.60 -2.95
CA GLU A 402 0.26 3.03 -2.94
C GLU A 402 1.40 3.39 -3.90
N THR A 403 1.32 4.58 -4.49
CA THR A 403 2.39 5.16 -5.31
C THR A 403 3.44 5.88 -4.45
N LYS A 404 3.14 6.17 -3.19
CA LYS A 404 4.07 6.78 -2.25
C LYS A 404 5.08 5.74 -1.78
N SER A 405 6.35 6.11 -1.71
CA SER A 405 7.38 5.23 -1.19
C SER A 405 7.27 5.09 0.34
N SER A 406 7.35 3.84 0.79
CA SER A 406 7.48 3.37 2.16
C SER A 406 8.67 2.39 2.20
N VAL A 407 9.09 2.02 3.41
CA VAL A 407 10.17 1.07 3.63
C VAL A 407 9.65 -0.09 4.45
N PHE A 408 9.81 -1.31 3.95
CA PHE A 408 9.50 -2.53 4.66
C PHE A 408 10.78 -3.24 5.11
N GLN A 409 10.93 -3.48 6.41
CA GLN A 409 12.16 -3.99 7.00
C GLN A 409 11.90 -5.20 7.91
N ILE A 410 12.66 -6.27 7.68
CA ILE A 410 12.72 -7.45 8.55
C ILE A 410 14.16 -7.61 9.02
N GLU A 411 14.37 -7.73 10.33
CA GLU A 411 15.72 -7.83 10.91
C GLU A 411 15.76 -8.82 12.06
N ARG A 412 16.83 -9.62 12.17
CA ARG A 412 17.08 -10.50 13.34
C ARG A 412 15.87 -11.36 13.72
N SER A 413 15.11 -11.83 12.74
CA SER A 413 13.84 -12.51 12.96
C SER A 413 13.89 -13.96 12.51
N LYS A 414 13.09 -14.81 13.16
CA LYS A 414 12.93 -16.24 12.86
C LYS A 414 11.60 -16.49 12.18
N ILE A 415 11.61 -16.85 10.90
CA ILE A 415 10.42 -17.11 10.08
C ILE A 415 10.44 -18.57 9.64
N THR A 416 9.67 -19.43 10.33
CA THR A 416 9.80 -20.89 10.15
C THR A 416 8.50 -21.65 10.06
N LYS A 417 8.47 -22.75 9.30
CA LYS A 417 7.32 -23.69 9.27
C LYS A 417 5.98 -23.03 8.89
N ASN A 418 6.00 -21.98 8.05
CA ASN A 418 4.78 -21.33 7.56
C ASN A 418 4.28 -21.96 6.25
N GLY A 419 3.05 -21.60 5.84
CA GLY A 419 2.40 -22.11 4.64
C GLY A 419 1.76 -23.49 4.84
N LEU A 420 1.31 -23.82 6.05
CA LEU A 420 0.77 -25.16 6.37
C LEU A 420 -0.56 -25.50 5.65
N TRP A 421 -1.30 -24.50 5.18
CA TRP A 421 -2.53 -24.66 4.38
C TRP A 421 -2.28 -24.69 2.87
N ALA A 422 -1.03 -24.68 2.42
CA ALA A 422 -0.70 -24.85 1.01
C ALA A 422 -1.17 -26.24 0.55
N THR A 423 -2.41 -26.31 0.05
CA THR A 423 -3.02 -27.50 -0.54
C THR A 423 -2.72 -27.54 -2.04
N ALA A 424 -2.72 -28.75 -2.59
CA ALA A 424 -2.45 -28.97 -3.99
C ALA A 424 -3.41 -28.15 -4.88
N GLY A 425 -2.89 -27.15 -5.60
CA GLY A 425 -3.60 -26.45 -6.68
C GLY A 425 -4.38 -25.17 -6.31
N LYS A 426 -4.34 -24.65 -5.07
CA LYS A 426 -5.20 -23.51 -4.68
C LYS A 426 -4.49 -22.17 -4.44
N THR A 427 -3.29 -22.09 -3.86
CA THR A 427 -2.55 -20.82 -3.66
C THR A 427 -1.12 -21.07 -3.16
N SER A 428 -0.18 -20.20 -3.53
CA SER A 428 1.18 -20.20 -2.97
C SER A 428 1.20 -19.42 -1.65
N LEU A 429 1.75 -20.02 -0.58
CA LEU A 429 1.81 -19.42 0.76
C LEU A 429 3.25 -19.49 1.29
N GLU A 430 3.96 -18.37 1.20
CA GLU A 430 5.40 -18.28 1.53
C GLU A 430 5.68 -17.86 2.96
N GLY A 431 6.92 -18.09 3.41
CA GLY A 431 7.40 -17.56 4.69
C GLY A 431 7.31 -16.04 4.75
N ILE A 432 7.83 -15.36 3.73
CA ILE A 432 7.71 -13.91 3.53
C ILE A 432 7.12 -13.66 2.14
N HIS A 433 5.98 -12.97 2.08
CA HIS A 433 5.29 -12.60 0.85
C HIS A 433 5.27 -11.08 0.70
N LEU A 434 5.83 -10.59 -0.41
CA LEU A 434 5.90 -9.18 -0.74
C LEU A 434 5.29 -8.93 -2.12
N ASN A 435 4.32 -8.03 -2.19
CA ASN A 435 3.78 -7.53 -3.45
C ASN A 435 3.69 -6.01 -3.36
N ALA A 436 4.63 -5.32 -3.99
CA ALA A 436 4.91 -3.93 -3.66
C ALA A 436 5.15 -3.05 -4.89
N THR A 437 4.50 -1.89 -4.88
CA THR A 437 4.67 -0.83 -5.89
C THR A 437 5.45 0.34 -5.30
N ASN A 438 6.58 0.72 -5.89
CA ASN A 438 7.44 1.85 -5.47
C ASN A 438 7.99 1.79 -4.04
N GLN A 439 8.18 0.58 -3.50
CA GLN A 439 8.64 0.35 -2.13
C GLN A 439 10.09 -0.11 -2.06
N VAL A 440 10.73 0.15 -0.92
CA VAL A 440 12.01 -0.46 -0.55
C VAL A 440 11.75 -1.59 0.42
N PHE A 441 12.30 -2.77 0.15
CA PHE A 441 12.33 -3.85 1.11
C PHE A 441 13.75 -4.22 1.53
N THR A 442 13.93 -4.50 2.82
CA THR A 442 15.17 -5.04 3.37
C THR A 442 14.90 -6.21 4.30
N THR A 443 15.57 -7.33 4.08
CA THR A 443 15.55 -8.49 4.98
C THR A 443 16.98 -8.77 5.40
N THR A 444 17.28 -8.63 6.70
CA THR A 444 18.65 -8.75 7.20
C THR A 444 18.79 -9.67 8.41
N ASN A 445 19.91 -10.40 8.48
CA ASN A 445 20.32 -11.18 9.65
C ASN A 445 19.21 -12.08 10.20
N SER A 446 18.37 -12.64 9.33
CA SER A 446 17.18 -13.40 9.70
C SER A 446 17.33 -14.88 9.34
N TYR A 447 16.65 -15.73 10.11
CA TYR A 447 16.61 -17.17 9.91
C TYR A 447 15.27 -17.59 9.30
N ILE A 448 15.30 -18.03 8.05
CA ILE A 448 14.11 -18.29 7.22
C ILE A 448 14.15 -19.75 6.80
N ALA A 449 13.43 -20.62 7.51
CA ALA A 449 13.60 -22.06 7.33
C ALA A 449 12.32 -22.89 7.37
N GLU A 450 12.35 -24.06 6.72
CA GLU A 450 11.27 -25.06 6.77
C GLU A 450 9.90 -24.55 6.28
N ASN A 451 9.86 -23.47 5.50
CA ASN A 451 8.59 -22.96 4.96
C ASN A 451 8.13 -23.85 3.78
N LYS A 452 6.82 -24.12 3.72
CA LYS A 452 6.25 -25.18 2.87
C LYS A 452 6.19 -24.84 1.38
N ASN A 453 6.15 -23.55 1.02
CA ASN A 453 6.05 -23.14 -0.38
C ASN A 453 6.87 -21.88 -0.72
N GLY A 454 8.02 -21.73 -0.08
CA GLY A 454 9.01 -20.71 -0.39
C GLY A 454 9.46 -19.94 0.85
N GLY A 455 10.70 -19.44 0.81
CA GLY A 455 11.27 -18.64 1.88
C GLY A 455 10.85 -17.17 1.73
N ILE A 456 11.34 -16.53 0.67
CA ILE A 456 11.03 -15.13 0.32
C ILE A 456 10.46 -15.07 -1.09
N TYR A 457 9.28 -14.48 -1.20
CA TYR A 457 8.64 -14.13 -2.46
C TYR A 457 8.48 -12.61 -2.54
N ALA A 458 8.94 -12.02 -3.63
CA ALA A 458 8.77 -10.59 -3.91
C ALA A 458 8.42 -10.32 -5.37
N GLU A 459 7.29 -9.65 -5.55
CA GLU A 459 6.93 -8.99 -6.81
C GLU A 459 7.04 -7.48 -6.64
N LEU A 460 7.91 -6.87 -7.46
CA LEU A 460 8.28 -5.47 -7.35
C LEU A 460 7.80 -4.72 -8.59
N GLN A 461 6.98 -3.70 -8.40
CA GLN A 461 6.57 -2.78 -9.47
C GLN A 461 7.22 -1.43 -9.25
N LYS A 462 7.89 -0.90 -10.27
CA LYS A 462 8.41 0.47 -10.29
C LYS A 462 7.63 1.27 -11.32
N GLN A 463 6.88 2.27 -10.85
CA GLN A 463 6.22 3.26 -11.69
C GLN A 463 7.12 4.50 -11.83
N ASP A 464 6.94 5.26 -12.91
CA ASP A 464 7.70 6.47 -13.18
C ASP A 464 7.40 7.56 -12.13
N ILE A 465 8.17 7.56 -11.05
CA ILE A 465 8.22 8.68 -10.11
C ILE A 465 9.41 9.56 -10.53
N PRO A 466 9.22 10.89 -10.70
CA PRO A 466 10.29 11.82 -11.07
C PRO A 466 11.33 12.06 -9.96
N ILE A 467 11.34 11.24 -8.91
CA ILE A 467 12.31 11.30 -7.83
C ILE A 467 13.20 10.07 -8.00
N ALA A 468 14.46 10.32 -8.36
CA ALA A 468 15.53 9.34 -8.30
C ALA A 468 15.75 8.96 -6.83
N LEU A 469 14.90 8.08 -6.32
CA LEU A 469 15.22 7.40 -5.11
C LEU A 469 16.26 6.34 -5.48
N SER A 470 17.48 6.53 -4.99
CA SER A 470 18.53 5.52 -4.93
C SER A 470 18.08 4.39 -3.99
N HIS A 471 17.05 3.66 -4.40
CA HIS A 471 16.38 2.65 -3.60
C HIS A 471 16.80 1.29 -4.13
N THR A 472 17.72 0.67 -3.39
CA THR A 472 18.15 -0.70 -3.65
C THR A 472 17.49 -1.60 -2.61
N ASN A 473 16.71 -2.55 -3.08
CA ASN A 473 16.18 -3.60 -2.22
C ASN A 473 17.31 -4.51 -1.78
N HIS A 474 17.27 -5.02 -0.54
CA HIS A 474 18.43 -5.75 0.01
C HIS A 474 18.03 -6.98 0.83
N ILE A 475 18.55 -8.14 0.44
CA ILE A 475 18.51 -9.37 1.21
C ILE A 475 19.95 -9.64 1.67
N HIS A 476 20.23 -9.47 2.97
CA HIS A 476 21.59 -9.47 3.50
C HIS A 476 21.80 -10.35 4.72
N GLY A 477 22.85 -11.17 4.74
CA GLY A 477 23.25 -11.85 5.98
C GLY A 477 22.23 -12.86 6.50
N ASN A 478 21.32 -13.36 5.65
CA ASN A 478 20.26 -14.27 6.07
C ASN A 478 20.69 -15.73 5.92
N THR A 479 20.13 -16.59 6.79
CA THR A 479 20.17 -18.04 6.63
C THR A 479 18.82 -18.49 6.08
N ILE A 480 18.82 -19.08 4.89
CA ILE A 480 17.63 -19.50 4.15
C ILE A 480 17.75 -21.00 3.87
N GLU A 481 17.10 -21.83 4.67
CA GLU A 481 17.35 -23.27 4.61
C GLU A 481 16.13 -24.17 4.74
N HIS A 482 16.22 -25.38 4.19
CA HIS A 482 15.15 -26.39 4.29
C HIS A 482 13.77 -25.91 3.79
N ASN A 483 13.71 -24.86 2.98
CA ASN A 483 12.46 -24.40 2.38
C ASN A 483 12.10 -25.26 1.16
N ARG A 484 10.80 -25.42 0.91
CA ARG A 484 10.27 -26.08 -0.28
C ARG A 484 9.79 -25.09 -1.33
N GLY A 485 9.72 -25.51 -2.59
CA GLY A 485 9.39 -24.62 -3.71
C GLY A 485 10.53 -23.64 -4.02
N LYS A 486 10.20 -22.42 -4.45
CA LYS A 486 11.19 -21.36 -4.65
C LYS A 486 11.61 -20.78 -3.30
N ALA A 487 12.79 -21.15 -2.81
CA ALA A 487 13.34 -20.60 -1.58
C ALA A 487 13.49 -19.06 -1.67
N LEU A 488 13.91 -18.59 -2.85
CA LEU A 488 13.97 -17.18 -3.21
C LEU A 488 13.28 -16.96 -4.56
N PHE A 489 12.28 -16.11 -4.61
CA PHE A 489 11.62 -15.68 -5.84
C PHE A 489 11.49 -14.16 -5.87
N LEU A 490 12.21 -13.51 -6.78
CA LEU A 490 12.17 -12.06 -6.95
C LEU A 490 11.87 -11.73 -8.40
N GLN A 491 10.83 -10.94 -8.63
CA GLN A 491 10.38 -10.58 -9.97
C GLN A 491 10.03 -9.10 -10.08
N GLY A 492 10.52 -8.45 -11.14
CA GLY A 492 10.05 -7.14 -11.57
C GLY A 492 8.77 -7.23 -12.42
N LYS A 493 7.73 -6.46 -12.07
CA LYS A 493 6.52 -6.25 -12.88
C LYS A 493 6.77 -5.21 -13.97
N SER A 494 5.75 -4.95 -14.81
CA SER A 494 5.82 -3.98 -15.91
C SER A 494 6.38 -2.62 -15.48
N GLY A 495 7.17 -2.00 -16.36
CA GLY A 495 7.88 -0.74 -16.09
C GLY A 495 9.40 -0.93 -16.06
N GLN A 496 10.13 0.02 -15.47
CA GLN A 496 11.58 -0.08 -15.30
C GLN A 496 11.97 -1.17 -14.28
N PRO A 497 13.01 -1.98 -14.54
CA PRO A 497 13.49 -2.96 -13.57
C PRO A 497 13.89 -2.33 -12.23
N SER A 498 13.62 -3.03 -11.14
CA SER A 498 14.03 -2.62 -9.79
C SER A 498 15.44 -3.10 -9.46
N ASN A 499 16.16 -2.32 -8.65
CA ASN A 499 17.49 -2.70 -8.14
C ASN A 499 17.35 -3.62 -6.93
N VAL A 500 18.06 -4.74 -6.94
CA VAL A 500 18.08 -5.72 -5.85
C VAL A 500 19.50 -6.20 -5.58
N LYS A 501 19.88 -6.17 -4.30
CA LYS A 501 21.11 -6.74 -3.77
C LYS A 501 20.78 -8.00 -2.96
N LEU A 502 21.46 -9.09 -3.26
CA LEU A 502 21.48 -10.29 -2.44
C LEU A 502 22.92 -10.52 -2.03
N THR A 503 23.25 -10.24 -0.76
CA THR A 503 24.64 -10.32 -0.30
C THR A 503 24.83 -11.06 1.01
N ASN A 504 25.91 -11.85 1.11
CA ASN A 504 26.28 -12.58 2.34
C ASN A 504 25.17 -13.51 2.87
N ASN A 505 24.32 -14.07 2.01
CA ASN A 505 23.29 -15.01 2.45
C ASN A 505 23.81 -16.46 2.39
N TYR A 506 23.41 -17.26 3.36
CA TYR A 506 23.63 -18.70 3.41
C TYR A 506 22.34 -19.41 2.98
N VAL A 507 22.34 -20.01 1.79
CA VAL A 507 21.18 -20.65 1.18
C VAL A 507 21.45 -22.16 1.09
N SER A 508 20.85 -22.95 1.98
CA SER A 508 21.25 -24.35 2.16
C SER A 508 20.08 -25.33 2.21
N PHE A 509 20.28 -26.54 1.71
CA PHE A 509 19.33 -27.66 1.86
C PHE A 509 17.89 -27.35 1.39
N ASN A 510 17.70 -26.36 0.52
CA ASN A 510 16.38 -26.04 -0.02
C ASN A 510 16.01 -27.02 -1.13
N LEU A 511 14.71 -27.31 -1.23
CA LEU A 511 14.15 -28.22 -2.21
C LEU A 511 13.17 -27.47 -3.13
N GLY A 512 13.62 -27.20 -4.35
CA GLY A 512 12.88 -26.68 -5.49
C GLY A 512 11.80 -27.65 -6.00
N LYS A 513 10.89 -28.08 -5.13
CA LYS A 513 9.72 -28.89 -5.48
C LYS A 513 8.52 -28.32 -4.75
N SER A 514 7.53 -27.86 -5.50
CA SER A 514 6.28 -27.38 -4.91
C SER A 514 5.40 -28.55 -4.48
N LEU A 515 4.52 -28.29 -3.51
CA LEU A 515 3.45 -29.19 -3.08
C LEU A 515 2.19 -29.12 -3.99
N GLN A 516 2.23 -28.34 -5.09
CA GLN A 516 1.10 -28.18 -6.02
C GLN A 516 0.83 -29.44 -6.87
N ALA A 517 -0.44 -29.64 -7.25
CA ALA A 517 -0.97 -30.87 -7.88
C ALA A 517 -0.25 -31.32 -9.16
N LYS A 518 0.38 -30.39 -9.87
CA LYS A 518 1.34 -30.66 -10.95
C LYS A 518 2.70 -30.31 -10.39
N ALA A 519 3.31 -31.23 -9.64
CA ALA A 519 4.56 -31.02 -8.91
C ALA A 519 5.72 -30.80 -9.88
N THR A 520 5.77 -29.62 -10.50
CA THR A 520 6.88 -29.21 -11.33
C THR A 520 8.04 -28.88 -10.41
N THR A 521 9.19 -29.45 -10.74
CA THR A 521 10.45 -29.02 -10.17
C THR A 521 10.60 -27.52 -10.43
N GLN A 522 10.87 -26.74 -9.40
CA GLN A 522 11.08 -25.30 -9.46
C GLN A 522 12.55 -24.97 -9.21
N THR A 523 12.98 -23.80 -9.67
CA THR A 523 14.27 -23.23 -9.32
C THR A 523 14.31 -22.82 -7.84
N VAL A 524 15.44 -23.04 -7.18
CA VAL A 524 15.65 -22.63 -5.78
C VAL A 524 15.68 -21.10 -5.63
N CYS A 525 16.48 -20.41 -6.43
CA CYS A 525 16.57 -18.95 -6.50
C CYS A 525 16.23 -18.46 -7.92
N LYS A 526 15.06 -17.85 -8.09
CA LYS A 526 14.61 -17.31 -9.39
C LYS A 526 14.54 -15.79 -9.34
N LEU A 527 15.19 -15.18 -10.33
CA LEU A 527 15.36 -13.74 -10.49
C LEU A 527 14.91 -13.36 -11.90
N SER A 528 13.91 -12.48 -12.02
CA SER A 528 13.42 -12.08 -13.34
C SER A 528 13.09 -10.60 -13.45
N ASN A 529 13.50 -9.98 -14.56
CA ASN A 529 13.22 -8.57 -14.88
C ASN A 529 13.71 -7.58 -13.79
N LEU A 530 14.95 -7.75 -13.33
CA LEU A 530 15.56 -6.99 -12.22
C LEU A 530 17.02 -6.65 -12.50
N PHE A 531 17.49 -5.50 -12.03
CA PHE A 531 18.92 -5.21 -11.92
C PHE A 531 19.44 -5.84 -10.63
N VAL A 532 20.24 -6.90 -10.76
CA VAL A 532 20.61 -7.74 -9.61
C VAL A 532 22.11 -7.71 -9.36
N LEU A 533 22.48 -7.50 -8.10
CA LEU A 533 23.80 -7.84 -7.57
C LEU A 533 23.67 -9.04 -6.63
N LEU A 534 24.15 -10.20 -7.08
CA LEU A 534 24.37 -11.38 -6.24
C LEU A 534 25.84 -11.41 -5.83
N GLN A 535 26.14 -11.12 -4.57
CA GLN A 535 27.52 -11.03 -4.11
C GLN A 535 27.78 -11.82 -2.83
N ALA A 536 28.86 -12.62 -2.80
CA ALA A 536 29.34 -13.27 -1.58
C ALA A 536 28.27 -14.15 -0.88
N ASN A 537 27.37 -14.77 -1.66
CA ASN A 537 26.42 -15.73 -1.12
C ASN A 537 26.97 -17.15 -1.18
N PHE A 538 26.54 -18.00 -0.25
CA PHE A 538 26.93 -19.40 -0.18
C PHE A 538 25.70 -20.30 -0.38
N PHE A 539 25.68 -21.03 -1.49
CA PHE A 539 24.63 -21.97 -1.85
C PHE A 539 25.13 -23.39 -1.64
N TYR A 540 24.56 -24.10 -0.67
CA TYR A 540 25.03 -25.42 -0.27
C TYR A 540 23.94 -26.50 -0.33
N ASN A 541 24.22 -27.58 -1.05
CA ASN A 541 23.38 -28.78 -1.05
C ASN A 541 21.88 -28.53 -1.31
N ASN A 542 21.59 -27.54 -2.17
CA ASN A 542 20.23 -27.29 -2.63
C ASN A 542 19.89 -28.23 -3.79
N SER A 543 18.61 -28.54 -3.96
CA SER A 543 18.12 -29.37 -5.07
C SER A 543 16.91 -28.70 -5.72
N GLY A 544 16.89 -28.53 -7.04
CA GLY A 544 15.78 -27.87 -7.76
C GLY A 544 15.95 -27.97 -9.26
N GLN A 545 15.06 -27.39 -10.07
CA GLN A 545 15.19 -27.43 -11.54
C GLN A 545 16.53 -26.83 -11.95
N TYR A 546 16.79 -25.64 -11.43
CA TYR A 546 18.09 -25.00 -11.31
C TYR A 546 18.29 -24.54 -9.87
N ILE A 547 19.52 -24.18 -9.51
CA ILE A 547 19.81 -23.56 -8.22
C ILE A 547 19.62 -22.06 -8.31
N VAL A 548 20.14 -21.46 -9.38
CA VAL A 548 19.92 -20.06 -9.72
C VAL A 548 19.38 -19.98 -11.15
N GLU A 549 18.35 -19.17 -11.34
CA GLU A 549 17.79 -18.82 -12.65
C GLU A 549 17.70 -17.31 -12.75
N PHE A 550 18.32 -16.75 -13.79
CA PHE A 550 18.19 -15.35 -14.15
C PHE A 550 17.55 -15.23 -15.53
N ASP A 551 16.46 -14.46 -15.62
CA ASP A 551 15.73 -14.18 -16.86
C ASP A 551 15.58 -12.67 -17.04
N GLY A 552 16.27 -12.10 -18.03
CA GLY A 552 16.46 -10.66 -18.15
C GLY A 552 16.58 -10.17 -19.58
N SER A 553 15.44 -9.75 -20.17
CA SER A 553 15.41 -9.13 -21.50
C SER A 553 15.82 -7.65 -21.51
N GLN A 554 15.50 -6.90 -20.45
CA GLN A 554 15.87 -5.48 -20.25
C GLN A 554 16.60 -5.24 -18.92
N SER A 555 17.22 -6.29 -18.38
CA SER A 555 17.83 -6.26 -17.05
C SER A 555 19.21 -6.89 -17.05
N SER A 556 20.00 -6.64 -16.01
CA SER A 556 21.37 -7.17 -15.90
C SER A 556 21.65 -7.80 -14.54
N LEU A 557 22.57 -8.75 -14.55
CA LEU A 557 23.05 -9.46 -13.37
C LEU A 557 24.54 -9.20 -13.17
N ARG A 558 24.93 -8.94 -11.92
CA ARG A 558 26.32 -9.03 -11.45
C ARG A 558 26.40 -10.17 -10.43
N PHE A 559 27.13 -11.22 -10.76
CA PHE A 559 27.28 -12.43 -9.96
C PHE A 559 28.74 -12.57 -9.51
N ILE A 560 29.02 -12.12 -8.29
CA ILE A 560 30.39 -11.86 -7.83
C ILE A 560 30.69 -12.61 -6.53
N ASN A 561 31.81 -13.35 -6.48
CA ASN A 561 32.33 -14.00 -5.27
C ASN A 561 31.33 -14.96 -4.58
N ASN A 562 30.41 -15.57 -5.33
CA ASN A 562 29.48 -16.55 -4.77
C ASN A 562 30.10 -17.94 -4.77
N THR A 563 29.72 -18.77 -3.79
CA THR A 563 30.11 -20.19 -3.75
C THR A 563 28.88 -21.07 -3.89
N LEU A 564 28.85 -21.93 -4.91
CA LEU A 564 27.80 -22.92 -5.14
C LEU A 564 28.42 -24.31 -5.03
N LEU A 565 28.19 -24.98 -3.91
CA LEU A 565 28.82 -26.25 -3.55
C LEU A 565 27.78 -27.37 -3.33
N ARG A 566 28.02 -28.54 -3.94
CA ARG A 566 27.23 -29.78 -3.77
C ARG A 566 25.73 -29.66 -4.09
N ASN A 567 25.34 -28.65 -4.87
CA ASN A 567 23.96 -28.49 -5.30
C ASN A 567 23.60 -29.47 -6.43
N ARG A 568 22.31 -29.72 -6.64
CA ARG A 568 21.77 -30.68 -7.61
C ARG A 568 20.69 -30.04 -8.49
N GLY A 569 20.98 -29.90 -9.77
CA GLY A 569 19.99 -29.57 -10.79
C GLY A 569 19.18 -30.81 -11.14
N LEU A 570 17.86 -30.69 -11.17
CA LEU A 570 16.90 -31.78 -11.40
C LEU A 570 16.08 -31.58 -12.68
N GLY A 571 16.38 -30.53 -13.46
CA GLY A 571 15.72 -30.29 -14.75
C GLY A 571 16.19 -31.25 -15.85
N ASP A 572 15.35 -31.40 -16.88
CA ASP A 572 15.53 -32.37 -17.99
C ASP A 572 16.83 -32.18 -18.80
N ASN A 573 17.50 -31.02 -18.67
CA ASN A 573 18.77 -30.69 -19.33
C ASN A 573 20.02 -31.16 -18.54
N TYR A 574 19.99 -32.38 -17.99
CA TYR A 574 21.14 -33.06 -17.38
C TYR A 574 21.75 -32.41 -16.12
N GLY A 575 20.95 -31.76 -15.29
CA GLY A 575 21.43 -31.16 -14.04
C GLY A 575 22.31 -29.93 -14.27
N VAL A 576 21.66 -28.78 -14.44
CA VAL A 576 22.31 -27.46 -14.57
C VAL A 576 22.26 -26.72 -13.23
N THR A 577 23.39 -26.17 -12.78
CA THR A 577 23.43 -25.37 -11.55
C THR A 577 22.79 -23.98 -11.76
N PHE A 578 23.21 -23.26 -12.80
CA PHE A 578 22.78 -21.90 -13.10
C PHE A 578 22.27 -21.78 -14.54
N LEU A 579 20.98 -21.49 -14.72
CA LEU A 579 20.43 -21.01 -16.00
C LEU A 579 20.47 -19.46 -16.08
N CYS A 580 21.15 -18.91 -17.10
CA CYS A 580 21.26 -17.47 -17.33
C CYS A 580 20.73 -17.08 -18.72
N ASN A 581 19.62 -16.34 -18.74
CA ASN A 581 18.94 -15.86 -19.94
C ASN A 581 18.86 -14.32 -19.94
N GLY A 582 20.01 -13.66 -19.99
CA GLY A 582 20.12 -12.20 -20.01
C GLY A 582 21.57 -11.73 -19.88
N ALA A 583 21.78 -10.41 -19.87
CA ALA A 583 23.11 -9.83 -19.69
C ALA A 583 23.65 -10.09 -18.27
N ALA A 584 24.83 -10.70 -18.15
CA ALA A 584 25.41 -11.07 -16.86
C ALA A 584 26.94 -10.89 -16.80
N GLU A 585 27.43 -10.28 -15.72
CA GLU A 585 28.85 -10.15 -15.37
C GLU A 585 29.16 -11.14 -14.22
N MET A 586 30.17 -12.02 -14.38
CA MET A 586 30.39 -13.16 -13.45
C MET A 586 31.86 -13.29 -13.00
N HIS A 587 32.18 -12.88 -11.77
CA HIS A 587 33.58 -12.83 -11.28
C HIS A 587 33.80 -13.55 -9.95
N GLY A 588 34.95 -14.23 -9.80
CA GLY A 588 35.41 -14.72 -8.48
C GLY A 588 34.54 -15.82 -7.85
N ASN A 589 33.67 -16.48 -8.61
CA ASN A 589 32.73 -17.47 -8.09
C ASN A 589 33.36 -18.87 -8.02
N VAL A 590 32.94 -19.68 -7.04
CA VAL A 590 33.33 -21.08 -6.90
C VAL A 590 32.15 -21.99 -7.20
N LEU A 591 32.26 -22.84 -8.23
CA LEU A 591 31.15 -23.68 -8.74
C LEU A 591 31.51 -25.17 -8.72
N GLN A 592 31.32 -25.82 -7.57
CA GLN A 592 31.67 -27.23 -7.36
C GLN A 592 30.43 -28.10 -7.11
N ASN A 593 29.75 -28.48 -8.19
CA ASN A 593 28.51 -29.27 -8.12
C ASN A 593 28.69 -30.58 -8.91
N PRO A 594 29.26 -31.64 -8.30
CA PRO A 594 29.70 -32.84 -9.02
C PRO A 594 28.56 -33.68 -9.59
N ASN A 595 27.33 -33.49 -9.09
CA ASN A 595 26.15 -34.19 -9.59
C ASN A 595 25.51 -33.52 -10.81
N ASN A 596 26.05 -32.39 -11.26
CA ASN A 596 25.51 -31.58 -12.34
C ASN A 596 26.40 -31.72 -13.58
N ARG A 597 25.79 -31.98 -14.75
CA ARG A 597 26.54 -32.07 -16.02
C ARG A 597 27.11 -30.72 -16.44
N ASN A 598 26.40 -29.64 -16.13
CA ASN A 598 26.78 -28.27 -16.49
C ASN A 598 26.67 -27.34 -15.28
N GLN A 599 27.65 -26.47 -15.08
CA GLN A 599 27.55 -25.44 -14.04
C GLN A 599 26.71 -24.25 -14.50
N ILE A 600 26.88 -23.79 -15.74
CA ILE A 600 26.16 -22.64 -16.30
C ILE A 600 25.59 -23.04 -17.67
N SER A 601 24.37 -22.60 -17.97
CA SER A 601 23.71 -22.80 -19.27
C SER A 601 22.90 -21.57 -19.66
N THR A 602 22.59 -21.44 -20.95
CA THR A 602 21.61 -20.49 -21.50
C THR A 602 20.69 -21.20 -22.49
N THR A 603 19.46 -20.70 -22.66
CA THR A 603 18.53 -21.17 -23.71
C THR A 603 18.39 -20.17 -24.86
N LEU A 604 19.09 -19.04 -24.81
CA LEU A 604 19.04 -18.00 -25.84
C LEU A 604 19.98 -18.36 -27.00
N GLN A 605 19.43 -18.57 -28.20
CA GLN A 605 20.22 -18.99 -29.38
C GLN A 605 20.91 -17.85 -30.14
N ARG A 606 20.65 -16.56 -29.84
CA ARG A 606 21.08 -15.42 -30.69
C ARG A 606 21.41 -14.10 -29.97
N ILE A 607 21.45 -14.08 -28.63
CA ILE A 607 21.84 -12.88 -27.89
C ILE A 607 23.31 -13.03 -27.50
N PRO A 608 24.20 -12.07 -27.83
CA PRO A 608 25.58 -12.11 -27.34
C PRO A 608 25.56 -12.06 -25.81
N LEU A 609 25.81 -13.22 -25.20
CA LEU A 609 25.97 -13.37 -23.77
C LEU A 609 27.40 -12.93 -23.43
N THR A 610 27.59 -11.69 -22.97
CA THR A 610 28.91 -11.24 -22.49
C THR A 610 29.17 -11.81 -21.11
N VAL A 611 29.57 -13.08 -21.01
CA VAL A 611 30.04 -13.67 -19.75
C VAL A 611 31.52 -13.33 -19.58
N ASN A 612 31.82 -12.30 -18.80
CA ASN A 612 33.19 -12.04 -18.39
C ASN A 612 33.55 -12.94 -17.19
N ALA A 613 33.97 -14.18 -17.46
CA ALA A 613 34.19 -15.22 -16.45
C ALA A 613 35.61 -15.21 -15.81
N THR A 614 36.13 -14.03 -15.45
CA THR A 614 37.48 -13.94 -14.85
C THR A 614 37.50 -14.51 -13.43
N LEU A 615 38.49 -15.35 -13.11
CA LEU A 615 38.77 -15.89 -11.76
C LEU A 615 37.64 -16.75 -11.15
N ASN A 616 36.83 -17.44 -11.96
CA ASN A 616 35.88 -18.44 -11.47
C ASN A 616 36.57 -19.82 -11.39
N TRP A 617 36.33 -20.60 -10.32
CA TRP A 617 37.02 -21.87 -10.03
C TRP A 617 36.09 -23.05 -9.71
#